data_AF-A0A2D9SI12-F1
#
_entry.id   AF-A0A2D9SI12-F1
#
_cell.length_a   1.000
_cell.length_b   1.000
_cell.length_c   1.000
_cell.angle_alpha   90.00
_cell.angle_beta   90.00
_cell.angle_gamma   90.00
#
_symmetry.space_group_name_H-M   'P 1'
#
loop_
_entity.id
_entity.type
_entity.pdbx_description
1 polymer ?
#
loop_
_entity_poly.entity_id
_entity_poly.type
_entity_poly.pdbx_seq_one_letter_code
_entity_poly.pdbx_strand_id
1 'polypeptide(L)' 'AALNKWLKPYIPDNCVIHSLRHSFRDRLRAVECPFDIIDRLGGWLTAGVGQSYGKGYPLYVLSKWMNRI' A
#
# COMPACT_ATOMS: atom_id res chain seq x y z
N ALA A 1 -7.32 8.18 -19.30
CA ALA A 1 -6.76 8.80 -18.07
C ALA A 1 -7.79 9.64 -17.28
N ALA A 2 -9.03 9.15 -17.10
CA ALA A 2 -10.09 9.91 -16.42
C ALA A 2 -9.89 9.99 -14.89
N LEU A 3 -9.47 8.89 -14.27
CA LEU A 3 -9.32 8.81 -12.82
C LEU A 3 -8.19 9.71 -12.27
N ASN A 4 -7.04 9.81 -12.97
CA ASN A 4 -5.97 10.74 -12.57
C ASN A 4 -6.44 12.20 -12.64
N LYS A 5 -7.25 12.55 -13.65
CA LYS A 5 -7.81 13.90 -13.79
C LYS A 5 -8.80 14.22 -12.67
N TRP A 6 -9.61 13.24 -12.27
CA TRP A 6 -10.54 13.38 -11.14
C TRP A 6 -9.83 13.46 -9.79
N LEU A 7 -8.72 12.74 -9.60
CA LEU A 7 -7.95 12.75 -8.36
C LEU A 7 -7.17 14.05 -8.15
N LYS A 8 -6.70 14.69 -9.21
CA LYS A 8 -5.82 15.88 -9.19
C LYS A 8 -6.17 16.96 -8.12
N PRO A 9 -7.44 17.35 -7.88
CA PRO A 9 -7.77 18.33 -6.83
C PRO A 9 -7.60 17.83 -5.39
N TYR A 10 -7.50 16.52 -5.16
CA TYR A 10 -7.48 15.90 -3.82
C TYR A 10 -6.10 15.39 -3.38
N ILE A 11 -5.12 15.42 -4.27
CA ILE A 11 -3.77 14.89 -4.03
C ILE A 11 -2.71 15.95 -4.27
N PRO A 12 -1.57 15.90 -3.56
CA PRO A 12 -0.47 16.83 -3.76
C PRO A 12 0.01 16.86 -5.21
N ASP A 13 0.63 17.97 -5.60
CA ASP A 13 1.26 18.09 -6.91
C ASP A 13 2.22 16.92 -7.16
N ASN A 14 2.23 16.45 -8.40
CA ASN A 14 3.04 15.31 -8.86
C ASN A 14 2.64 13.92 -8.29
N CYS A 15 1.54 13.80 -7.54
CA CYS A 15 0.96 12.51 -7.22
C CYS A 15 0.02 12.01 -8.33
N VAL A 16 0.00 10.69 -8.53
CA VAL A 16 -0.90 10.00 -9.47
C VAL A 16 -1.53 8.77 -8.81
N ILE A 17 -2.44 8.08 -9.50
CA ILE A 17 -3.05 6.81 -9.03
C ILE A 17 -2.01 5.80 -8.55
N HIS A 18 -0.82 5.77 -9.16
CA HIS A 18 0.26 4.88 -8.71
C HIS A 18 0.74 5.24 -7.29
N SER A 19 0.90 6.53 -6.99
CA SER A 19 1.21 7.04 -5.64
C SER A 19 0.13 6.67 -4.62
N LEU A 20 -1.15 6.67 -5.04
CA LEU A 20 -2.26 6.22 -4.20
C LEU A 20 -2.14 4.73 -3.88
N ARG A 21 -1.82 3.89 -4.88
CA ARG A 21 -1.63 2.44 -4.68
C ARG A 21 -0.49 2.11 -3.73
N HIS A 22 0.62 2.87 -3.77
CA HIS A 22 1.69 2.75 -2.78
C HIS A 22 1.20 3.08 -1.37
N SER A 23 0.54 4.23 -1.23
CA SER A 23 0.03 4.71 0.06
C SER A 23 -1.00 3.76 0.68
N PHE A 24 -1.90 3.23 -0.16
CA PHE A 24 -2.91 2.26 0.25
C PHE A 24 -2.27 1.02 0.85
N ARG A 25 -1.26 0.47 0.19
CA ARG A 25 -0.57 -0.73 0.65
C ARG A 25 0.21 -0.51 1.94
N ASP A 26 0.99 0.56 2.02
CA ASP A 26 1.81 0.84 3.20
C ASP A 26 0.95 1.07 4.44
N ARG A 27 -0.22 1.72 4.29
CA ARG A 27 -1.17 1.91 5.39
C ARG A 27 -1.75 0.59 5.88
N LEU A 28 -2.09 -0.33 4.97
CA LEU A 28 -2.58 -1.66 5.35
C LEU A 28 -1.49 -2.53 5.98
N ARG A 29 -0.23 -2.42 5.53
CA ARG A 29 0.92 -3.06 6.18
C ARG A 29 1.15 -2.53 7.59
N ALA A 30 0.98 -1.23 7.80
CA ALA A 30 1.14 -0.63 9.12
C ALA A 30 0.14 -1.20 10.15
N VAL A 31 -1.07 -1.54 9.72
CA VAL A 31 -2.06 -2.20 10.59
C VAL A 31 -1.98 -3.73 10.57
N GLU A 32 -0.88 -4.30 10.03
CA GLU A 32 -0.63 -5.73 9.97
C GLU A 32 -1.75 -6.51 9.23
N CYS A 33 -2.38 -5.89 8.24
CA CYS A 33 -3.43 -6.52 7.47
C CYS A 33 -2.88 -7.73 6.68
N PRO A 34 -3.59 -8.88 6.67
CA PRO A 34 -3.21 -10.04 5.88
C PRO A 34 -3.01 -9.73 4.40
N PHE A 35 -1.96 -10.31 3.82
CA PHE A 35 -1.51 -10.01 2.46
C PHE A 35 -2.57 -10.34 1.39
N ASP A 36 -3.30 -11.43 1.57
CA ASP A 36 -4.39 -11.86 0.70
C ASP A 36 -5.53 -10.83 0.68
N ILE A 37 -5.87 -10.25 1.84
CA ILE A 37 -6.88 -9.20 1.96
C ILE A 37 -6.41 -7.92 1.26
N ILE A 38 -5.16 -7.52 1.47
CA ILE A 38 -4.55 -6.36 0.78
C ILE A 38 -4.64 -6.55 -0.74
N ASP A 39 -4.26 -7.73 -1.23
CA ASP A 39 -4.24 -8.03 -2.66
C ASP A 39 -5.64 -8.00 -3.28
N ARG A 40 -6.65 -8.55 -2.58
CA ARG A 40 -8.06 -8.47 -2.98
C ARG A 40 -8.59 -7.05 -3.01
N LEU A 41 -8.32 -6.25 -1.96
CA LEU A 41 -8.81 -4.87 -1.87
C LEU A 41 -8.14 -3.95 -2.91
N GLY A 42 -6.85 -4.16 -3.21
CA GLY A 42 -6.14 -3.35 -4.20
C GLY A 42 -6.30 -3.80 -5.65
N GLY A 43 -7.01 -4.92 -5.88
CA GLY A 43 -7.24 -5.49 -7.21
C GLY A 43 -5.98 -6.11 -7.83
N TRP A 44 -5.08 -6.65 -7.01
CA TRP A 44 -3.89 -7.36 -7.47
C TRP A 44 -4.23 -8.84 -7.70
N LEU A 45 -4.25 -9.24 -8.97
CA LEU A 45 -4.57 -10.61 -9.39
C LEU A 45 -3.44 -11.60 -9.08
N THR A 46 -2.18 -11.16 -9.25
CA THR A 46 -1.01 -11.99 -9.06
C THR A 46 -0.37 -11.67 -7.71
N ALA A 47 -0.29 -12.69 -6.86
CA ALA A 47 0.41 -12.60 -5.59
C ALA A 47 1.84 -12.12 -5.83
N GLY A 48 2.25 -11.09 -5.09
CA GLY A 48 3.61 -10.54 -5.17
C GLY A 48 3.76 -9.32 -6.08
N VAL A 49 2.87 -9.08 -7.06
CA VAL A 49 2.92 -7.83 -7.86
C VAL A 49 2.85 -6.63 -6.94
N GLY A 50 1.95 -6.68 -5.96
CA GLY A 50 1.80 -5.67 -4.94
C GLY A 50 3.02 -5.50 -4.01
N GLN A 51 3.92 -6.49 -3.88
CA GLN A 51 4.98 -6.43 -2.87
C GLN A 51 5.98 -5.30 -3.09
N SER A 52 6.29 -4.99 -4.34
CA SER A 52 7.22 -3.90 -4.71
C SER A 52 6.65 -2.50 -4.46
N TYR A 53 5.36 -2.40 -4.12
CA TYR A 53 4.74 -1.12 -3.87
C TYR A 53 5.05 -0.62 -2.46
N GLY A 54 5.46 0.65 -2.35
CA GLY A 54 5.55 1.36 -1.07
C GLY A 54 6.90 1.20 -0.38
N LYS A 55 6.97 1.61 0.89
CA LYS A 55 8.18 1.60 1.72
C LYS A 55 8.33 0.33 2.56
N GLY A 56 7.31 -0.53 2.61
CA GLY A 56 7.32 -1.77 3.38
C GLY A 56 6.71 -1.62 4.78
N TYR A 57 7.13 -2.48 5.71
CA TYR A 57 6.61 -2.46 7.09
C TYR A 57 7.26 -1.36 7.94
N PRO A 58 6.48 -0.66 8.77
CA PRO A 58 7.05 0.24 9.77
C PRO A 58 7.95 -0.51 10.76
N LEU A 59 9.00 0.16 11.25
CA LEU A 59 9.96 -0.41 12.20
C LEU A 59 9.29 -0.96 13.48
N TYR A 60 8.24 -0.31 13.97
CA TYR A 60 7.54 -0.78 15.17
C TYR A 60 6.85 -2.14 14.95
N VAL A 61 6.32 -2.39 13.74
CA VAL A 61 5.72 -3.69 13.38
C VAL A 61 6.81 -4.75 13.35
N LEU A 62 7.93 -4.45 12.68
CA LEU A 62 9.07 -5.38 12.60
C LEU A 62 9.61 -5.73 14.00
N SER A 63 9.78 -4.72 14.86
CA SER A 63 10.21 -4.90 16.25
C SER A 63 9.22 -5.75 17.05
N LYS A 64 7.91 -5.51 16.90
CA LYS A 64 6.87 -6.31 17.55
C LYS A 64 6.98 -7.79 17.21
N TRP A 65 7.24 -8.14 15.95
CA TRP A 65 7.41 -9.54 15.53
C TRP A 65 8.75 -10.13 15.96
N MET A 66 9.82 -9.34 15.93
CA MET A 66 11.13 -9.80 16.42
C MET A 66 11.08 -10.19 17.91
N ASN A 67 10.31 -9.47 18.73
CA ASN A 67 10.13 -9.77 20.15
C ASN A 67 9.28 -11.02 20.43
N ARG A 68 8.72 -11.68 19.39
CA ARG A 68 7.90 -12.89 19.52
C ARG A 68 8.65 -14.17 19.14
N ILE A 69 9.92 -14.03 18.74
CA ILE A 69 10.85 -15.12 18.47
C ILE A 69 11.70 -15.31 19.73
#